data_AF-S4RMM6-F1
#
_entry.id   AF-S4RMM6-F1
#
_cell.length_a   1.000
_cell.length_b   1.000
_cell.length_c   1.000
_cell.angle_alpha   90.00
_cell.angle_beta   90.00
_cell.angle_gamma   90.00
#
_symmetry.space_group_name_H-M   'P 1'
#
loop_
_entity.id
_entity.type
_entity.pdbx_description
1 polymer ?
#
loop_
_entity_poly.entity_id
_entity_poly.type
_entity_poly.pdbx_seq_one_letter_code
_entity_poly.pdbx_strand_id
1 'polypeptide(L)'
;FEYTLEASKSLRQRPGEGPLTYLNKGQFYAISLRELGANKCLRHPMSKVRSSIMVVFGEDKSREEQLKYWKYWHSRQHTAKQRVIDIADYKESFNTISNIEEIAYNAISFTWDAAALRPSFCLSLPNP
;
A
#
# COMPACT_ATOMS: atom_id res chain seq x y z
N PHE A 1 12.66 8.14 3.46
CA PHE A 1 12.17 7.02 2.62
C PHE A 1 11.39 7.59 1.44
N GLU A 2 11.36 6.87 0.33
CA GLU A 2 10.58 7.17 -0.86
C GLU A 2 9.74 5.95 -1.21
N TYR A 3 8.49 6.21 -1.60
CA TYR A 3 7.54 5.19 -2.04
C TYR A 3 6.97 5.62 -3.38
N THR A 4 6.97 4.72 -4.35
CA THR A 4 6.46 4.98 -5.69
C THR A 4 5.38 3.98 -6.04
N LEU A 5 4.24 4.48 -6.50
CA LEU A 5 3.17 3.70 -7.12
C LEU A 5 3.27 3.86 -8.64
N GLU A 6 3.46 2.74 -9.34
CA GLU A 6 3.55 2.70 -10.80
C GLU A 6 2.16 2.62 -11.41
N ALA A 7 1.57 3.79 -11.67
CA ALA A 7 0.28 3.95 -12.30
C ALA A 7 0.21 5.26 -13.08
N SER A 8 -0.78 5.39 -13.97
CA SER A 8 -1.02 6.60 -14.74
C SER A 8 -1.43 7.76 -13.83
N LYS A 9 -0.60 8.80 -13.77
CA LYS A 9 -0.84 10.01 -12.96
C LYS A 9 -1.65 11.04 -13.73
N SER A 10 -2.47 11.82 -13.01
CA SER A 10 -3.18 12.96 -13.61
C SER A 10 -2.19 14.03 -14.11
N LEU A 11 -2.44 14.57 -15.30
CA LEU A 11 -1.75 15.75 -15.83
C LEU A 11 -2.12 17.04 -15.07
N ARG A 12 -3.30 17.08 -14.45
CA ARG A 12 -3.75 18.22 -13.65
C ARG A 12 -3.52 17.94 -12.18
N GLN A 13 -2.61 18.69 -11.58
CA GLN A 13 -2.47 18.81 -10.13
C GLN A 13 -3.10 20.15 -9.72
N ARG A 14 -4.10 20.12 -8.84
CA ARG A 14 -4.62 21.36 -8.26
C ARG A 14 -3.61 21.88 -7.23
N PRO A 15 -3.29 23.18 -7.19
CA PRO A 15 -2.37 23.73 -6.19
C PRO A 15 -2.88 23.41 -4.77
N GLY A 16 -2.07 22.72 -3.96
CA GLY A 16 -2.40 22.36 -2.58
C GLY A 16 -3.03 20.97 -2.39
N GLU A 17 -3.43 20.27 -3.45
CA GLU A 17 -3.88 18.87 -3.37
C GLU A 17 -2.71 17.92 -3.60
N GLY A 18 -2.67 16.80 -2.87
CA GLY A 18 -1.66 15.75 -3.04
C GLY A 18 -1.70 15.08 -4.42
N PRO A 19 -0.71 14.23 -4.75
CA PRO A 19 -0.65 13.57 -6.05
C PRO A 19 -1.87 12.67 -6.29
N LEU A 20 -2.70 13.02 -7.29
CA LEU A 20 -3.83 12.19 -7.72
C LEU A 20 -3.39 11.16 -8.76
N THR A 21 -3.67 9.90 -8.48
CA THR A 21 -3.35 8.76 -9.36
C THR A 21 -4.62 7.93 -9.59
N TYR A 22 -4.93 7.63 -10.85
CA TYR A 22 -6.11 6.85 -11.20
C TYR A 22 -5.77 5.36 -11.18
N LEU A 23 -6.57 4.58 -10.46
CA LEU A 23 -6.41 3.14 -10.33
C LEU A 23 -7.66 2.42 -10.84
N ASN A 24 -7.44 1.41 -11.66
CA ASN A 24 -8.46 0.51 -12.16
C ASN A 24 -8.74 -0.55 -11.10
N LYS A 25 -10.03 -0.84 -10.93
CA LYS A 25 -10.51 -1.87 -10.00
C LYS A 25 -9.89 -3.23 -10.32
N GLY A 26 -9.38 -3.90 -9.29
CA GLY A 26 -8.86 -5.28 -9.38
C GLY A 26 -7.58 -5.42 -10.22
N GLN A 27 -7.06 -4.31 -10.78
CA GLN A 27 -5.76 -4.30 -11.43
C GLN A 27 -4.67 -4.20 -10.36
N PHE A 28 -3.59 -4.94 -10.59
CA PHE A 28 -2.40 -4.88 -9.76
C PHE A 28 -1.46 -3.77 -10.22
N TYR A 29 -0.97 -2.99 -9.26
CA TYR A 29 -0.04 -1.89 -9.46
C TYR A 29 1.24 -2.13 -8.67
N ALA A 30 2.38 -1.94 -9.32
CA ALA A 30 3.66 -2.10 -8.68
C ALA A 30 3.92 -0.94 -7.69
N ILE A 31 4.41 -1.30 -6.51
CA ILE A 31 4.83 -0.39 -5.46
C ILE A 31 6.29 -0.65 -5.20
N SER A 32 7.11 0.39 -5.29
CA SER A 32 8.54 0.34 -5.01
C SER A 32 8.88 1.16 -3.76
N LEU A 33 9.76 0.63 -2.92
CA LEU A 33 10.24 1.26 -1.69
C LEU A 33 11.73 1.56 -1.79
N ARG A 34 12.15 2.71 -1.28
CA ARG A 34 13.57 3.09 -1.25
C ARG A 34 13.91 3.89 -0.01
N GLU A 35 15.05 3.60 0.60
CA GLU A 35 15.68 4.51 1.55
C GLU A 35 16.51 5.56 0.80
N LEU A 36 16.35 6.85 1.11
CA LEU A 36 17.06 7.95 0.44
C LEU A 36 18.37 8.34 1.15
N GLY A 37 18.73 7.67 2.25
CA GLY A 37 19.84 8.05 3.12
C GLY A 37 21.21 7.60 2.61
N ALA A 38 22.19 8.50 2.67
CA ALA A 38 23.62 8.20 2.49
C ALA A 38 24.26 7.58 3.74
N ASN A 39 23.46 7.06 4.68
CA ASN A 39 23.96 6.48 5.92
C ASN A 39 24.50 5.06 5.66
N LYS A 40 25.74 4.99 5.18
CA LYS A 40 26.55 3.77 5.10
C LYS A 40 26.79 3.09 6.47
N CYS A 41 26.18 3.58 7.54
CA CYS A 41 26.25 3.04 8.89
C CYS A 41 25.34 1.83 9.12
N LEU A 42 24.34 1.56 8.27
CA LEU A 42 23.52 0.34 8.34
C LEU A 42 24.19 -0.85 7.61
N ARG A 43 25.52 -0.95 7.66
CA ARG A 43 26.25 -2.14 7.20
C ARG A 43 26.34 -3.18 8.31
N HIS A 44 25.18 -3.74 8.72
CA HIS A 44 24.89 -4.97 9.51
C HIS A 44 23.62 -4.79 10.40
N PRO A 45 23.08 -5.86 11.03
CA PRO A 45 21.82 -6.57 10.76
C PRO A 45 20.49 -5.78 10.93
N MET A 46 20.53 -4.47 11.20
CA MET A 46 19.36 -3.62 11.48
C MET A 46 18.75 -2.93 10.25
N SER A 47 18.94 -3.49 9.05
CA SER A 47 18.39 -2.91 7.82
C SER A 47 16.92 -3.28 7.56
N LYS A 48 16.34 -4.18 8.36
CA LYS A 48 14.93 -4.58 8.22
C LYS A 48 14.00 -3.52 8.80
N VAL A 49 13.09 -3.03 7.97
CA VAL A 49 12.06 -2.04 8.32
C VAL A 49 10.68 -2.68 8.15
N ARG A 50 9.79 -2.47 9.12
CA ARG A 50 8.37 -2.81 8.99
C ARG A 50 7.62 -1.61 8.44
N SER A 51 6.79 -1.82 7.43
CA SER A 51 5.95 -0.80 6.82
C SER A 51 4.51 -1.28 6.72
N SER A 52 3.56 -0.34 6.68
CA SER A 52 2.14 -0.64 6.50
C SER A 52 1.56 0.22 5.40
N ILE A 53 0.82 -0.40 4.50
CA ILE A 53 0.08 0.26 3.43
C ILE A 53 -1.40 0.16 3.73
N MET A 54 -2.10 1.28 3.60
CA MET A 54 -3.50 1.41 3.97
C MET A 54 -4.30 2.20 2.94
N VAL A 55 -5.55 1.80 2.74
CA VAL A 55 -6.55 2.58 2.00
C VAL A 55 -7.40 3.31 3.03
N VAL A 56 -7.37 4.63 2.98
CA VAL A 56 -8.09 5.50 3.91
C VAL A 56 -8.90 6.54 3.14
N PHE A 57 -9.92 7.09 3.77
CA PHE A 57 -10.62 8.24 3.22
C PHE A 57 -9.71 9.47 3.26
N GLY A 58 -9.64 10.22 2.16
CA GLY A 58 -8.82 11.43 2.08
C GLY A 58 -9.43 12.65 2.75
N GLU A 59 -10.74 12.61 3.06
CA GLU A 59 -11.44 13.67 3.79
C GLU A 59 -11.30 13.49 5.31
N ASP A 60 -11.22 14.60 6.04
CA ASP A 60 -11.21 14.62 7.51
C ASP A 60 -12.60 14.29 8.07
N LYS A 61 -12.95 13.01 8.04
CA LYS A 61 -14.19 12.45 8.61
C LYS A 61 -13.92 11.85 9.98
N SER A 62 -14.92 11.87 10.86
CA SER A 62 -14.82 11.21 12.17
C SER A 62 -14.64 9.69 12.00
N ARG A 63 -14.06 9.05 13.01
CA ARG A 63 -13.85 7.59 13.03
C ARG A 63 -15.16 6.83 12.80
N GLU A 64 -16.25 7.28 13.42
CA GLU A 64 -17.57 6.66 13.33
C GLU A 64 -18.13 6.74 11.91
N GLU A 65 -17.95 7.88 11.25
CA GLU A 65 -18.39 8.09 9.88
C GLU A 65 -17.60 7.21 8.90
N GLN A 66 -16.26 7.17 9.05
CA GLN A 66 -15.41 6.28 8.26
C GLN A 66 -15.82 4.80 8.45
N LEU A 67 -16.07 4.37 9.69
CA LEU A 67 -16.53 3.00 9.99
C LEU A 67 -17.90 2.71 9.37
N LYS A 68 -18.81 3.67 9.31
CA LYS A 68 -20.11 3.51 8.65
C LYS A 68 -19.94 3.22 7.16
N TYR A 69 -19.06 3.94 6.46
CA TYR A 69 -18.77 3.69 5.06
C TYR A 69 -18.11 2.33 4.84
N TRP A 70 -17.12 1.96 5.65
CA TRP A 70 -16.49 0.64 5.56
C TRP A 70 -17.47 -0.51 5.79
N LYS A 71 -18.37 -0.39 6.79
CA LYS A 71 -19.41 -1.40 7.04
C LYS A 71 -20.41 -1.51 5.89
N TYR A 72 -20.86 -0.36 5.38
CA TYR A 72 -21.77 -0.31 4.23
C TYR A 72 -21.13 -0.99 3.01
N TRP A 73 -19.88 -0.63 2.71
CA TRP A 73 -19.10 -1.25 1.66
C TRP A 73 -18.99 -2.77 1.82
N HIS A 74 -18.59 -3.22 3.01
CA HIS A 74 -18.35 -4.65 3.29
C HIS A 74 -19.64 -5.47 3.17
N SER A 75 -20.78 -4.94 3.62
CA SER A 75 -22.09 -5.60 3.50
C SER A 75 -22.54 -5.88 2.07
N ARG A 76 -21.92 -5.22 1.07
CA ARG A 76 -22.23 -5.37 -0.35
C ARG A 76 -21.26 -6.29 -1.08
N GLN A 77 -20.25 -6.82 -0.40
CA GLN A 77 -19.32 -7.75 -1.01
C GLN A 77 -19.93 -9.15 -1.09
N HIS A 78 -19.66 -9.85 -2.20
CA HIS A 78 -20.14 -11.22 -2.40
C HIS A 78 -19.54 -12.21 -1.41
N THR A 79 -18.37 -11.88 -0.84
CA THR A 79 -17.66 -12.75 0.10
C THR A 79 -17.27 -11.96 1.35
N ALA A 80 -17.44 -12.55 2.53
CA ALA A 80 -17.03 -11.94 3.80
C ALA A 80 -15.50 -11.76 3.91
N LYS A 81 -14.74 -12.52 3.11
CA LYS A 81 -13.28 -12.44 3.01
C LYS A 81 -12.81 -11.32 2.08
N GLN A 82 -13.70 -10.66 1.35
CA GLN A 82 -13.33 -9.58 0.43
C GLN A 82 -12.66 -8.43 1.19
N ARG A 83 -11.42 -8.13 0.82
CA ARG A 83 -10.60 -7.03 1.36
C ARG A 83 -10.74 -5.80 0.47
N VAL A 84 -10.32 -4.64 0.98
CA VAL A 84 -10.23 -3.36 0.24
C VAL A 84 -8.88 -3.21 -0.46
N ILE A 85 -7.87 -3.91 0.05
CA ILE A 85 -6.53 -3.96 -0.52
C ILE A 85 -6.05 -5.40 -0.52
N ASP A 86 -5.46 -5.80 -1.64
CA ASP A 86 -4.94 -7.13 -1.85
C ASP A 86 -3.51 -7.09 -2.38
N ILE A 87 -2.69 -8.07 -2.03
CA ILE A 87 -1.31 -8.20 -2.48
C ILE A 87 -1.18 -9.38 -3.43
N ALA A 88 -0.45 -9.20 -4.52
CA ALA A 88 -0.28 -10.29 -5.48
C ALA A 88 0.63 -11.37 -4.91
N ASP A 89 0.22 -12.63 -5.06
CA ASP A 89 1.00 -13.81 -4.66
C ASP A 89 2.15 -14.15 -5.65
N TYR A 90 2.76 -13.14 -6.29
CA TYR A 90 3.86 -13.39 -7.20
C TYR A 90 5.12 -13.80 -6.42
N LYS A 91 5.78 -14.88 -6.86
CA LYS A 91 7.06 -15.33 -6.28
C LYS A 91 8.09 -14.19 -6.18
N GLU A 92 8.10 -13.28 -7.17
CA GLU A 92 8.99 -12.11 -7.19
C GLU A 92 8.67 -11.08 -6.10
N SER A 93 7.40 -10.91 -5.72
CA SER A 93 7.01 -10.01 -4.63
C SER A 93 7.55 -10.50 -3.29
N PHE A 94 7.45 -11.80 -3.00
CA PHE A 94 7.97 -12.40 -1.76
C PHE A 94 9.51 -12.45 -1.66
N ASN A 95 10.22 -12.24 -2.76
CA ASN A 95 11.68 -12.16 -2.72
C ASN A 95 12.19 -10.83 -2.12
N THR A 96 11.35 -9.79 -2.13
CA THR A 96 11.75 -8.44 -1.70
C THR A 96 11.14 -8.00 -0.38
N ILE A 97 10.01 -8.60 0.00
CA ILE A 97 9.31 -8.33 1.25
C ILE A 97 8.98 -9.65 1.98
N SER A 98 8.90 -9.61 3.31
CA SER A 98 8.61 -10.75 4.17
C SER A 98 7.64 -10.38 5.30
N ASN A 99 7.22 -11.35 6.11
CA ASN A 99 6.35 -11.13 7.29
C ASN A 99 5.10 -10.32 6.93
N ILE A 100 4.43 -10.74 5.84
CA ILE A 100 3.22 -10.10 5.36
C ILE A 100 2.08 -10.46 6.32
N GLU A 101 1.43 -9.43 6.84
CA GLU A 101 0.35 -9.53 7.80
C GLU A 101 -0.83 -8.65 7.34
N GLU A 102 -1.98 -9.29 7.19
CA GLU A 102 -3.24 -8.65 6.87
C GLU A 102 -3.90 -8.02 8.11
N ILE A 103 -3.32 -6.94 8.61
CA ILE A 103 -3.68 -6.34 9.90
C ILE A 103 -5.09 -5.72 9.97
N ALA A 104 -5.69 -5.36 8.83
CA ALA A 104 -7.11 -4.96 8.72
C ALA A 104 -7.61 -5.16 7.27
N TYR A 105 -8.91 -5.14 6.99
CA TYR A 105 -9.45 -5.29 5.63
C TYR A 105 -8.92 -4.25 4.62
N ASN A 106 -8.50 -3.08 5.10
CA ASN A 106 -7.94 -1.99 4.31
C ASN A 106 -6.44 -1.76 4.54
N ALA A 107 -5.75 -2.67 5.23
CA ALA A 107 -4.36 -2.50 5.64
C ALA A 107 -3.54 -3.79 5.55
N ILE A 108 -2.32 -3.67 5.02
CA ILE A 108 -1.33 -4.75 4.97
C ILE A 108 -0.04 -4.23 5.59
N SER A 109 0.55 -5.02 6.48
CA SER A 109 1.87 -4.81 7.04
C SER A 109 2.85 -5.79 6.42
N PHE A 110 4.09 -5.37 6.22
CA PHE A 110 5.17 -6.24 5.74
C PHE A 110 6.52 -5.69 6.21
N THR A 111 7.54 -6.53 6.14
CA THR A 111 8.93 -6.19 6.45
C THR A 111 9.75 -6.22 5.17
N TRP A 112 10.70 -5.31 5.03
CA TRP A 112 11.59 -5.24 3.87
C TRP A 112 12.99 -4.80 4.31
N ASP A 113 13.98 -5.13 3.50
CA ASP A 113 15.37 -4.72 3.76
C ASP A 113 15.64 -3.37 3.09
N ALA A 114 15.89 -2.34 3.88
CA ALA A 114 16.20 -1.00 3.40
C ALA A 114 17.50 -0.92 2.60
N ALA A 115 18.42 -1.88 2.80
CA ALA A 115 19.65 -2.00 2.04
C ALA A 115 19.45 -2.72 0.68
N ALA A 116 18.30 -3.37 0.46
CA ALA A 116 18.02 -4.04 -0.79
C ALA A 116 17.78 -3.05 -1.94
N LEU A 117 18.19 -3.44 -3.15
CA LEU A 117 18.03 -2.65 -4.36
C LEU A 117 16.54 -2.64 -4.77
N ARG A 118 15.83 -1.61 -4.34
CA ARG A 118 14.42 -1.29 -4.70
C ARG A 118 13.45 -2.46 -4.52
N PRO A 119 13.07 -2.82 -3.29
CA PRO A 119 11.97 -3.75 -3.06
C PRO A 119 10.71 -3.32 -3.78
N SER A 120 10.06 -4.28 -4.44
CA SER A 120 8.85 -4.04 -5.22
C SER A 120 7.85 -5.18 -5.09
N PHE A 121 6.59 -4.82 -4.94
CA PHE A 121 5.48 -5.77 -4.90
C PHE A 121 4.23 -5.16 -5.53
N CYS A 122 3.26 -6.00 -5.87
CA CYS A 122 2.04 -5.56 -6.54
C CYS A 122 0.84 -5.53 -5.59
N LEU A 123 0.08 -4.44 -5.58
CA LEU A 123 -1.19 -4.33 -4.85
C LEU A 123 -2.36 -4.07 -5.77
N SER A 124 -3.54 -4.56 -5.41
CA SER A 124 -4.80 -4.21 -6.06
C SER A 124 -5.77 -3.55 -5.07
N LEU A 125 -6.61 -2.66 -5.59
CA LEU A 125 -7.76 -2.10 -4.89
C LEU A 125 -9.04 -2.74 -5.46
N PRO A 126 -9.62 -3.71 -4.75
CA PRO A 126 -10.98 -4.18 -5.03
C PRO A 126 -12.05 -3.10 -4.83
N ASN A 127 -13.26 -3.40 -5.32
CA ASN A 127 -14.48 -2.57 -5.28
C ASN A 127 -14.48 -1.53 -4.16
N PRO A 128 -14.81 -0.24 -4.39
CA PRO A 128 -15.44 0.63 -3.40
C PRO A 128 -16.96 0.45 -3.36
#